data_AF-A0A2V5UTQ9-F1
#
_entry.id   AF-A0A2V5UTQ9-F1
#
_cell.length_a   1.000
_cell.length_b   1.000
_cell.length_c   1.000
_cell.angle_alpha   90.00
_cell.angle_beta   90.00
_cell.angle_gamma   90.00
#
_symmetry.space_group_name_H-M   'P 1'
#
loop_
_entity.id
_entity.type
_entity.pdbx_description
1 polymer ?
#
loop_
_entity_poly.entity_id
_entity_poly.type
_entity_poly.pdbx_seq_one_letter_code
_entity_poly.pdbx_strand_id
1 'polypeptide(L)'
;ADPKKFADFIGTYELAPGQTKTVSIEGEKLYVERKGKREQLLPETSDIFFRKRVEGRVLFRYADYGKVDALIDRRNNEDIIWRKTK
;
A
#
# COMPACT_ATOMS: atom_id res chain seq x y z
N ALA A 1 8.49 -2.92 10.69
CA ALA A 1 8.29 -1.70 9.89
C ALA A 1 8.95 -0.50 10.55
N ASP A 2 9.54 0.38 9.75
CA ASP A 2 10.09 1.65 10.20
C ASP A 2 9.04 2.76 10.00
N PRO A 3 8.51 3.38 11.08
CA PRO A 3 7.47 4.40 10.96
C PRO A 3 7.90 5.62 10.14
N LYS A 4 9.20 5.90 10.02
CA LYS A 4 9.69 7.05 9.25
C LYS A 4 9.41 6.90 7.76
N LYS A 5 9.35 5.66 7.27
CA LYS A 5 9.01 5.34 5.88
C LYS A 5 7.52 5.46 5.58
N PHE A 6 6.66 5.55 6.59
CA PHE A 6 5.21 5.56 6.37
C PHE A 6 4.77 6.80 5.60
N ALA A 7 5.48 7.92 5.77
CA ALA A 7 5.26 9.13 5.00
C ALA A 7 5.41 8.91 3.48
N ASP A 8 6.36 8.08 3.04
CA ASP A 8 6.55 7.77 1.61
C ASP A 8 5.41 6.95 1.02
N PHE A 9 4.75 6.14 1.85
CA PHE A 9 3.65 5.26 1.44
C PHE A 9 2.31 5.97 1.34
N ILE A 10 2.13 7.12 2.00
CA ILE A 10 0.89 7.90 1.95
C ILE A 10 0.66 8.39 0.52
N GLY A 11 -0.57 8.25 0.03
CA GLY A 11 -0.94 8.70 -1.31
C GLY A 11 -2.15 7.98 -1.88
N THR A 12 -2.49 8.34 -3.12
CA THR A 12 -3.51 7.63 -3.91
C THR A 12 -2.82 6.77 -4.95
N TYR A 13 -3.28 5.53 -5.08
CA TYR A 13 -2.76 4.54 -6.01
C TYR A 13 -3.89 4.09 -6.94
N GLU A 14 -3.60 3.94 -8.22
CA GLU A 14 -4.59 3.60 -9.24
C GLU A 14 -4.17 2.34 -10.02
N LEU A 15 -5.12 1.42 -10.19
CA LEU A 15 -4.94 0.23 -11.03
C LEU A 15 -5.40 0.51 -12.48
N ALA A 16 -6.50 1.24 -12.62
CA ALA A 16 -7.12 1.67 -13.87
C ALA A 16 -7.97 2.91 -13.57
N PRO A 17 -8.37 3.72 -14.57
CA PRO A 17 -9.14 4.94 -14.34
C PRO A 17 -10.36 4.71 -13.44
N GLY A 18 -10.40 5.41 -12.30
CA GLY A 18 -11.49 5.30 -11.31
C GLY A 18 -11.43 4.08 -10.38
N GLN A 19 -10.42 3.20 -10.54
CA GLN A 19 -10.09 2.15 -9.58
C GLN A 19 -8.89 2.58 -8.73
N THR A 20 -9.20 3.25 -7.62
CA THR A 20 -8.20 3.79 -6.71
C THR A 20 -8.16 3.06 -5.36
N LYS A 21 -7.00 3.18 -4.71
CA LYS A 21 -6.74 2.86 -3.32
C LYS A 21 -6.08 4.07 -2.68
N THR A 22 -6.52 4.43 -1.49
CA THR A 22 -5.90 5.52 -0.72
C THR A 22 -5.15 4.93 0.45
N VAL A 23 -3.86 5.25 0.59
CA VAL A 23 -3.06 4.87 1.75
C VAL A 23 -2.92 6.09 2.64
N SER A 24 -3.22 5.91 3.92
CA SER A 24 -3.17 6.95 4.93
C SER A 24 -2.53 6.44 6.22
N ILE A 25 -1.98 7.36 7.00
CA ILE A 25 -1.46 7.09 8.34
C ILE A 25 -2.43 7.64 9.39
N GLU A 26 -2.62 6.91 10.47
CA GLU A 26 -3.34 7.38 11.65
C GLU A 26 -2.56 6.93 12.89
N GLY A 27 -1.94 7.89 13.58
CA GLY A 27 -0.92 7.61 14.59
C GLY A 27 0.29 6.91 13.96
N GLU A 28 0.62 5.72 14.46
CA GLU A 28 1.72 4.89 13.97
C GLU A 28 1.23 3.70 13.13
N LYS A 29 0.02 3.80 12.56
CA LYS A 29 -0.61 2.70 11.81
C LYS A 29 -0.93 3.15 10.38
N LEU A 30 -0.61 2.30 9.42
CA LEU A 30 -1.01 2.46 8.03
C LEU A 30 -2.37 1.84 7.79
N TYR A 31 -3.13 2.50 6.94
CA TYR A 31 -4.42 2.04 6.46
C TYR A 31 -4.47 2.14 4.95
N VAL A 32 -5.19 1.20 4.33
CA VAL A 32 -5.57 1.27 2.93
C VAL A 32 -7.08 1.32 2.83
N GLU A 33 -7.59 2.27 2.06
CA GLU A 33 -9.00 2.40 1.75
C GLU A 33 -9.25 2.08 0.27
N ARG A 34 -10.29 1.29 0.01
CA ARG A 34 -10.78 1.02 -1.34
C ARG A 34 -12.30 0.98 -1.32
N LYS A 35 -12.95 1.80 -2.16
CA LYS A 35 -14.43 1.83 -2.29
C LYS A 35 -15.13 1.97 -0.91
N GLY A 36 -14.64 2.87 -0.05
CA GLY A 36 -15.19 3.11 1.29
C GLY A 36 -14.89 2.02 2.34
N LYS A 37 -14.17 0.96 1.98
CA LYS A 37 -13.68 -0.04 2.94
C LYS A 37 -12.26 0.28 3.34
N ARG A 38 -12.05 0.59 4.61
CA ARG A 38 -10.75 0.88 5.22
C ARG A 38 -10.24 -0.34 5.98
N GLU A 39 -9.01 -0.73 5.71
CA GLU A 39 -8.33 -1.86 6.34
C GLU A 39 -6.95 -1.43 6.85
N GLN A 40 -6.56 -1.91 8.03
CA GLN A 40 -5.23 -1.67 8.55
C GLN A 40 -4.20 -2.53 7.79
N LEU A 41 -3.10 -1.90 7.37
CA LEU A 41 -1.89 -2.57 6.89
C LEU A 41 -1.01 -2.90 8.09
N LEU A 42 -0.97 -4.18 8.46
CA LEU A 42 -0.11 -4.68 9.52
C LEU A 42 1.27 -4.96 8.95
N PRO A 43 2.34 -4.50 9.60
CA PRO A 43 3.69 -4.74 9.12
C PRO A 43 4.09 -6.20 9.32
N GLU A 44 4.61 -6.82 8.27
CA GLU A 44 5.31 -8.11 8.35
C GLU A 44 6.82 -7.89 8.39
N THR A 45 7.34 -7.00 7.54
CA THR A 45 8.75 -6.59 7.54
C THR A 45 8.87 -5.06 7.44
N SER A 46 9.98 -4.53 6.93
CA SER A 46 10.18 -3.09 6.74
C SER A 46 9.28 -2.49 5.65
N ASP A 47 9.03 -3.24 4.57
CA ASP A 47 8.35 -2.76 3.36
C ASP A 47 7.23 -3.71 2.89
N ILE A 48 6.97 -4.79 3.66
CA ILE A 48 5.92 -5.77 3.42
C ILE A 48 4.86 -5.67 4.52
N PHE A 49 3.61 -5.63 4.10
CA PHE A 49 2.43 -5.53 4.95
C PHE A 49 1.39 -6.61 4.61
N PHE A 50 0.47 -6.86 5.52
CA PHE A 50 -0.68 -7.74 5.31
C PHE A 50 -1.96 -7.15 5.91
N ARG A 51 -3.11 -7.68 5.50
CA ARG A 51 -4.43 -7.31 6.04
C ARG A 51 -4.99 -8.51 6.79
N LYS A 52 -5.64 -8.30 7.95
CA LYS A 52 -6.12 -9.42 8.80
C LYS A 52 -7.07 -10.40 8.09
N ARG A 53 -7.87 -9.94 7.12
CA ARG A 53 -8.92 -10.72 6.46
C ARG A 53 -8.60 -11.09 5.02
N VAL A 54 -7.39 -10.80 4.55
CA VAL A 54 -6.98 -11.06 3.16
C VAL A 54 -5.70 -11.86 3.18
N GLU A 55 -5.76 -13.05 2.61
CA GLU A 55 -4.58 -13.86 2.36
C GLU A 55 -3.78 -13.25 1.20
N GLY A 56 -2.83 -12.41 1.56
CA GLY A 56 -1.99 -11.70 0.61
C GLY A 56 -1.03 -10.74 1.29
N ARG A 57 -0.16 -10.14 0.49
CA ARG A 57 0.81 -9.13 0.92
C ARG A 57 0.62 -7.84 0.15
N VAL A 58 0.96 -6.75 0.81
CA VAL A 58 1.00 -5.41 0.24
C VAL A 58 2.44 -4.94 0.35
N LEU A 59 3.05 -4.59 -0.78
CA LEU A 59 4.41 -4.09 -0.85
C LEU A 59 4.40 -2.70 -1.46
N PHE A 60 5.34 -1.86 -1.06
CA PHE A 60 5.58 -0.57 -1.69
C PHE A 60 6.85 -0.63 -2.52
N ARG A 61 6.74 -0.28 -3.80
CA ARG A 61 7.88 -0.24 -4.71
C ARG A 61 8.45 1.17 -4.74
N TYR A 62 9.75 1.27 -4.52
CA TYR A 62 10.53 2.47 -4.76
C TYR A 62 11.01 2.49 -6.22
N ALA A 63 10.90 3.64 -6.87
CA ALA A 63 11.52 3.90 -8.17
C ALA A 63 13.01 4.29 -7.99
N ASP A 64 13.72 4.38 -9.12
CA ASP A 64 15.16 4.71 -9.18
C ASP A 64 15.56 5.98 -8.43
N TYR A 65 14.65 6.96 -8.36
CA TYR A 65 14.87 8.24 -7.67
C TYR A 65 14.52 8.19 -6.17
N GLY A 66 14.32 7.01 -5.60
CA GLY A 66 14.15 6.80 -4.17
C GLY A 66 12.77 7.15 -3.60
N LYS A 67 11.75 7.40 -4.44
CA LYS A 67 10.37 7.57 -3.97
C LYS A 67 9.49 6.40 -4.39
N VAL A 68 8.45 6.17 -3.61
CA VAL A 68 7.45 5.13 -3.89
C VAL A 68 6.63 5.52 -5.11
N ASP A 69 6.62 4.66 -6.13
CA ASP A 69 5.86 4.85 -7.37
C ASP A 69 4.68 3.88 -7.49
N ALA A 70 4.67 2.80 -6.70
CA ALA A 70 3.60 1.80 -6.77
C ALA A 70 3.35 1.07 -5.45
N LEU A 71 2.10 0.61 -5.31
CA LEU A 71 1.67 -0.37 -4.33
C LEU A 71 1.41 -1.69 -5.07
N ILE A 72 2.08 -2.75 -4.64
CA ILE A 72 1.91 -4.11 -5.18
C ILE A 72 1.03 -4.90 -4.22
N ASP A 73 -0.11 -5.36 -4.71
CA ASP A 73 -1.02 -6.23 -3.99
C ASP A 73 -0.79 -7.67 -4.48
N ARG A 74 0.00 -8.42 -3.72
CA ARG A 74 0.38 -9.81 -4.02
C ARG A 74 -0.62 -10.76 -3.41
N ARG A 75 -1.33 -11.52 -4.24
CA ARG A 75 -2.32 -12.53 -3.81
C ARG A 75 -2.38 -13.67 -4.82
N ASN A 76 -2.64 -14.90 -4.38
CA ASN A 76 -2.81 -16.05 -5.29
C ASN A 76 -1.68 -16.25 -6.33
N ASN A 77 -0.42 -15.97 -5.95
CA ASN A 77 0.75 -15.96 -6.86
C ASN A 77 0.73 -14.88 -7.97
N GLU A 78 -0.15 -13.88 -7.87
CA GLU A 78 -0.21 -12.75 -8.80
C GLU A 78 0.17 -11.43 -8.10
N ASP A 79 0.82 -10.55 -8.87
CA ASP A 79 1.17 -9.19 -8.47
C ASP A 79 0.27 -8.17 -9.17
N ILE A 80 -0.63 -7.56 -8.40
CA ILE A 80 -1.50 -6.49 -8.92
C ILE A 80 -0.89 -5.15 -8.56
N ILE A 81 -0.41 -4.44 -9.58
CA ILE A 81 0.32 -3.18 -9.42
C ILE A 81 -0.64 -1.99 -9.48
N TRP A 82 -0.65 -1.19 -8.43
CA TRP A 82 -1.38 0.08 -8.33
C TRP A 82 -0.36 1.21 -8.40
N ARG A 83 -0.39 2.03 -9.45
CA ARG A 83 0.55 3.14 -9.63
C ARG A 83 0.17 4.33 -8.75
N LYS A 84 1.13 4.93 -8.08
CA LYS A 84 0.91 6.14 -7.28
C LYS A 84 0.59 7.31 -8.20
N THR A 85 -0.52 7.99 -7.94
CA THR A 85 -1.00 9.14 -8.73
C THR A 85 -1.00 10.44 -7.94
N LYS A 86 -1.03 10.37 -6.61
CA LYS A 86 -0.96 11.51 -5.68
C LYS A 86 -0.17 11.15 -4.44
#